data_AF-A0A7V5QCE0-F1
#
_entry.id   AF-A0A7V5QCE0-F1
#
_cell.length_a   1.000
_cell.length_b   1.000
_cell.length_c   1.000
_cell.angle_alpha   90.00
_cell.angle_beta   90.00
_cell.angle_gamma   90.00
#
_symmetry.space_group_name_H-M   'P 1'
#
loop_
_entity.id
_entity.type
_entity.pdbx_description
1 polymer ?
#
loop_
_entity_poly.entity_id
_entity_poly.type
_entity_poly.pdbx_seq_one_letter_code
_entity_poly.pdbx_strand_id
1 'polypeptide(L)'
;MINNTSISVRIAILCLLPMLALLGLGIQNLLSERSKAVSARSIAQVIDVAPVISGLVHELQKERGTSAGFLGSKGKKFANVIGQRRADTDRALQAFRASLSTAE
;
A
#
# COMPACT_ATOMS: atom_id res chain seq x y z
N MET A 1 12.85 5.77 56.08
CA MET A 1 11.49 5.29 56.41
C MET A 1 11.14 3.91 55.80
N ILE A 2 12.10 3.00 55.59
CA ILE A 2 11.85 1.65 54.99
C ILE A 2 12.12 0.50 56.00
N ASN A 3 12.45 0.85 57.25
CA ASN A 3 13.07 -0.10 58.18
C ASN A 3 12.10 -1.08 58.90
N ASN A 4 10.79 -1.04 58.59
CA ASN A 4 9.78 -1.91 59.22
C ASN A 4 8.81 -2.56 58.20
N THR A 5 9.32 -2.94 57.03
CA THR A 5 8.53 -3.68 56.02
C THR A 5 8.81 -5.18 56.15
N SER A 6 7.75 -6.02 56.12
CA SER A 6 7.91 -7.47 56.22
C SER A 6 8.72 -8.02 55.03
N ILE A 7 9.47 -9.10 55.26
CA ILE A 7 10.35 -9.73 54.26
C ILE A 7 9.58 -10.03 52.96
N SER A 8 8.32 -10.44 53.07
CA SER A 8 7.43 -10.71 51.93
C SER A 8 7.21 -9.48 51.03
N VAL A 9 7.09 -8.28 51.59
CA VAL A 9 6.93 -7.03 50.82
C VAL A 9 8.22 -6.68 50.08
N ARG A 10 9.39 -6.90 50.70
CA ARG A 10 10.70 -6.70 50.05
C ARG A 10 10.88 -7.60 48.83
N ILE A 11 10.52 -8.87 48.97
CA ILE A 11 10.56 -9.84 47.86
C ILE A 11 9.53 -9.46 46.78
N ALA A 12 8.32 -9.08 47.18
CA ALA A 12 7.28 -8.66 46.24
C ALA A 12 7.71 -7.44 45.42
N ILE A 13 8.33 -6.42 46.02
CA ILE A 13 8.85 -5.24 45.30
C ILE A 13 9.95 -5.65 44.31
N LEU A 14 10.86 -6.55 44.70
CA LEU A 14 11.94 -7.04 43.85
C LEU A 14 11.42 -7.76 42.59
N CYS A 15 10.29 -8.46 42.71
CA CYS A 15 9.64 -9.15 41.59
C CYS A 15 8.68 -8.25 40.79
N LEU A 16 8.01 -7.30 41.46
CA LEU A 16 7.02 -6.41 40.83
C LEU A 16 7.70 -5.46 39.84
N LEU A 17 8.88 -4.95 40.19
CA LEU A 17 9.61 -4.01 39.35
C LEU A 17 9.97 -4.57 37.95
N PRO A 18 10.62 -5.74 37.81
CA PRO A 18 10.86 -6.33 36.49
C PRO A 18 9.56 -6.75 35.79
N MET A 19 8.52 -7.15 36.53
CA MET A 19 7.22 -7.49 35.94
C MET A 19 6.53 -6.28 35.31
N LEU A 20 6.56 -5.13 35.98
CA LEU A 20 6.04 -3.86 35.45
C LEU A 20 6.83 -3.40 34.23
N ALA A 21 8.16 -3.59 34.23
CA ALA A 21 8.99 -3.28 33.07
C ALA A 21 8.63 -4.15 31.85
N LEU A 22 8.47 -5.46 32.05
CA LEU A 22 8.04 -6.38 30.98
C LEU A 22 6.64 -6.05 30.47
N LEU A 23 5.70 -5.70 31.37
CA LEU A 23 4.36 -5.25 30.99
C LEU A 23 4.43 -3.97 30.14
N GLY A 24 5.24 -2.99 30.54
CA GLY A 24 5.44 -1.76 29.79
C GLY A 24 5.97 -2.02 28.38
N LEU A 25 7.00 -2.86 28.24
CA LEU A 25 7.53 -3.27 26.94
C LEU A 25 6.49 -4.03 26.10
N GLY A 26 5.70 -4.90 26.73
CA GLY A 26 4.62 -5.64 26.06
C GLY A 26 3.54 -4.71 25.51
N ILE A 27 3.13 -3.71 26.30
CA ILE A 27 2.15 -2.69 25.88
C ILE A 27 2.73 -1.85 24.73
N GLN A 28 3.98 -1.41 24.84
CA GLN A 28 4.65 -0.64 23.79
C GLN A 28 4.73 -1.42 22.47
N ASN A 29 5.09 -2.71 22.54
CA ASN A 29 5.11 -3.58 21.37
C ASN A 29 3.71 -3.76 20.79
N LEU A 30 2.69 -3.99 21.63
CA LEU A 30 1.31 -4.15 21.18
C LEU A 30 0.80 -2.90 20.46
N LEU A 31 1.05 -1.70 21.00
CA LEU A 31 0.65 -0.44 20.36
C LEU A 31 1.39 -0.22 19.04
N SER A 32 2.69 -0.54 18.99
CA SER A 32 3.50 -0.44 17.77
C SER A 32 3.00 -1.40 16.68
N GLU A 33 2.73 -2.65 17.04
CA GLU A 33 2.20 -3.66 16.10
C GLU A 33 0.77 -3.32 15.65
N ARG A 34 -0.07 -2.77 16.53
CA ARG A 34 -1.39 -2.24 16.15
C ARG A 34 -1.25 -1.10 15.13
N SER A 35 -0.33 -0.17 15.33
CA SER A 35 -0.10 0.94 14.39
C SER A 35 0.38 0.42 13.02
N LYS A 36 1.33 -0.53 13.00
CA LYS A 36 1.77 -1.18 11.76
C LYS A 36 0.63 -1.89 11.05
N ALA A 37 -0.22 -2.61 11.78
CA ALA A 37 -1.37 -3.32 11.20
C ALA A 37 -2.39 -2.36 10.57
N VAL A 38 -2.63 -1.20 11.19
CA VAL A 38 -3.51 -0.16 10.64
C VAL A 38 -2.92 0.41 9.35
N SER A 39 -1.63 0.77 9.35
CA SER A 39 -0.94 1.27 8.15
C SER A 39 -0.93 0.23 7.02
N ALA A 40 -0.63 -1.03 7.33
CA ALA A 40 -0.65 -2.13 6.35
C ALA A 40 -2.05 -2.33 5.75
N ARG A 41 -3.11 -2.16 6.54
CA ARG A 41 -4.49 -2.26 6.05
C ARG A 41 -4.84 -1.13 5.09
N SER A 42 -4.42 0.09 5.41
CA SER A 42 -4.60 1.24 4.50
C SER A 42 -3.82 1.05 3.19
N ILE A 43 -2.60 0.54 3.27
CA ILE A 43 -1.78 0.22 2.09
C ILE A 43 -2.44 -0.89 1.24
N ALA A 44 -2.97 -1.94 1.87
CA ALA A 44 -3.61 -3.05 1.17
C ALA A 44 -4.80 -2.57 0.32
N GLN A 45 -5.60 -1.62 0.81
CA GLN A 45 -6.72 -1.05 0.05
C GLN A 45 -6.27 -0.30 -1.21
N VAL A 46 -5.08 0.32 -1.19
CA VAL A 46 -4.52 1.04 -2.35
C VAL A 46 -3.83 0.08 -3.32
N ILE A 47 -3.22 -1.00 -2.81
CA ILE A 47 -2.50 -1.98 -3.62
C ILE A 47 -3.42 -2.72 -4.60
N ASP A 48 -4.68 -2.99 -4.24
CA ASP A 48 -5.60 -3.71 -5.13
C ASP A 48 -5.86 -2.99 -6.47
N VAL A 49 -5.75 -1.66 -6.49
CA VAL A 49 -5.94 -0.84 -7.70
C VAL A 49 -4.63 -0.65 -8.48
N ALA A 50 -3.48 -0.88 -7.84
CA ALA A 50 -2.16 -0.62 -8.44
C ALA A 50 -1.88 -1.44 -9.72
N PRO A 51 -2.22 -2.74 -9.82
CA PRO A 51 -2.06 -3.50 -11.07
C PRO A 51 -2.92 -2.95 -12.22
N VAL A 52 -4.14 -2.50 -11.93
CA VAL A 52 -5.06 -1.94 -12.94
C VAL A 52 -4.53 -0.61 -13.48
N ILE A 53 -4.02 0.24 -12.58
CA ILE A 53 -3.33 1.49 -12.96
C ILE A 53 -2.11 1.20 -13.82
N SER A 54 -1.27 0.25 -13.40
CA SER A 54 -0.07 -0.13 -14.15
C SER A 54 -0.41 -0.64 -15.56
N GLY A 55 -1.46 -1.44 -15.70
CA GLY A 55 -1.98 -1.89 -17.00
C GLY A 55 -2.42 -0.73 -17.89
N LEU A 56 -3.17 0.24 -17.36
CA LEU A 56 -3.56 1.43 -18.11
C LEU A 56 -2.35 2.26 -18.56
N VAL A 57 -1.38 2.48 -17.66
CA VAL A 57 -0.14 3.20 -18.00
C VAL A 57 0.61 2.49 -19.11
N HIS A 58 0.66 1.16 -19.10
CA HIS A 58 1.33 0.38 -20.14
C HIS A 58 0.70 0.58 -21.53
N GLU A 59 -0.63 0.55 -21.64
CA GLU A 59 -1.32 0.80 -22.91
C GLU A 59 -1.18 2.26 -23.37
N LEU A 60 -1.29 3.23 -22.45
CA LEU A 60 -1.04 4.65 -22.75
C LEU A 60 0.38 4.88 -23.30
N GLN A 61 1.39 4.19 -22.76
CA GLN A 61 2.76 4.28 -23.26
C GLN A 61 2.90 3.74 -24.69
N LYS A 62 2.25 2.61 -25.00
CA LYS A 62 2.23 2.05 -26.37
C LYS A 62 1.53 3.00 -27.34
N GLU A 63 0.39 3.54 -26.95
CA GLU A 63 -0.34 4.49 -27.79
C GLU A 63 0.46 5.77 -28.02
N ARG A 64 1.11 6.31 -26.98
CA ARG A 64 1.98 7.48 -27.10
C ARG A 64 3.13 7.23 -28.07
N GLY A 65 3.83 6.10 -27.94
CA GLY A 65 4.93 5.74 -28.83
C GLY A 65 4.47 5.55 -30.29
N THR A 66 3.33 4.90 -30.47
CA THR A 66 2.73 4.67 -31.80
C THR A 66 2.28 5.98 -32.44
N SER A 67 1.66 6.87 -31.66
CA SER A 67 1.20 8.19 -32.12
C SER A 67 2.37 9.09 -32.48
N ALA A 68 3.43 9.10 -31.68
CA ALA A 68 4.66 9.83 -32.01
C ALA A 68 5.30 9.31 -33.30
N GLY A 69 5.35 7.99 -33.49
CA GLY A 69 5.84 7.38 -34.74
C GLY A 69 4.97 7.68 -35.96
N PHE A 70 3.65 7.71 -35.78
CA PHE A 70 2.70 8.09 -36.83
C PHE A 70 2.86 9.55 -37.24
N LEU A 71 2.89 10.47 -36.27
CA LEU A 71 3.11 11.90 -36.52
C LEU A 71 4.48 12.18 -37.13
N GLY A 72 5.55 11.59 -36.57
CA GLY A 72 6.92 11.76 -37.06
C GLY A 72 7.14 11.22 -38.48
N SER A 73 6.32 10.26 -38.91
CA SER A 73 6.36 9.72 -40.27
C SER A 73 5.40 10.40 -41.25
N LYS A 74 4.74 11.50 -40.84
CA LYS A 74 3.68 12.19 -41.61
C LYS A 74 2.54 11.25 -42.00
N GLY A 75 2.16 10.35 -41.09
CA GLY A 75 1.06 9.41 -41.26
C GLY A 75 1.38 8.15 -42.05
N LYS A 76 2.65 7.90 -42.41
CA LYS A 76 3.04 6.74 -43.24
C LYS A 76 3.35 5.48 -42.44
N LYS A 77 4.00 5.61 -41.29
CA LYS A 77 4.32 4.49 -40.38
C LYS A 77 3.24 4.39 -39.32
N PHE A 78 2.94 3.16 -38.89
CA PHE A 78 1.99 2.85 -37.82
C PHE A 78 0.51 3.18 -38.10
N ALA A 79 0.15 3.59 -39.32
CA ALA A 79 -1.23 3.87 -39.72
C ALA A 79 -2.16 2.67 -39.53
N ASN A 80 -1.64 1.46 -39.75
CA ASN A 80 -2.36 0.20 -39.61
C ASN A 80 -2.58 -0.24 -38.15
N VAL A 81 -1.80 0.26 -37.20
CA VAL A 81 -1.84 -0.17 -35.79
C VAL A 81 -2.40 0.89 -34.85
N ILE A 82 -2.39 2.17 -35.23
CA ILE A 82 -2.82 3.27 -34.33
C ILE A 82 -4.28 3.16 -33.90
N GLY A 83 -5.16 2.68 -34.78
CA GLY A 83 -6.57 2.43 -34.45
C GLY A 83 -6.72 1.33 -33.40
N GLN A 84 -6.00 0.21 -33.57
CA GLN A 84 -6.01 -0.88 -32.60
C GLN A 84 -5.43 -0.44 -31.25
N ARG A 85 -4.34 0.35 -31.25
CA ARG A 85 -3.74 0.87 -30.01
C ARG A 85 -4.67 1.78 -29.22
N ARG A 86 -5.46 2.62 -29.88
CA ARG A 86 -6.50 3.42 -29.21
C ARG A 86 -7.57 2.53 -28.57
N ALA A 87 -8.06 1.53 -29.29
CA ALA A 87 -9.05 0.60 -28.76
C ALA A 87 -8.52 -0.22 -27.55
N ASP A 88 -7.23 -0.59 -27.56
CA ASP A 88 -6.59 -1.26 -26.43
C ASP A 88 -6.52 -0.34 -25.19
N THR A 89 -6.12 0.93 -25.38
CA THR A 89 -6.13 1.94 -24.31
C THR A 89 -7.53 2.20 -23.78
N ASP A 90 -8.54 2.34 -24.64
CA ASP A 90 -9.92 2.58 -24.24
C ASP A 90 -10.46 1.43 -23.36
N ARG A 91 -10.10 0.18 -23.68
CA ARG A 91 -10.45 -0.99 -22.87
C ARG A 91 -9.77 -0.94 -21.50
N ALA A 92 -8.48 -0.61 -21.45
CA ALA A 92 -7.75 -0.47 -20.19
C ALA A 92 -8.31 0.68 -19.32
N LEU A 93 -8.74 1.78 -19.96
CA LEU A 93 -9.36 2.91 -19.28
C LEU A 93 -10.72 2.54 -18.69
N GLN A 94 -11.51 1.73 -19.41
CA GLN A 94 -12.79 1.22 -18.91
C GLN A 94 -12.58 0.30 -17.69
N ALA A 95 -11.59 -0.59 -17.73
CA ALA A 95 -11.25 -1.46 -16.60
C ALA A 95 -10.80 -0.64 -15.37
N PHE A 96 -10.00 0.40 -15.57
CA PHE A 96 -9.62 1.32 -14.51
C PHE A 96 -10.83 2.03 -13.88
N ARG A 97 -11.74 2.58 -14.70
CA ARG A 97 -12.96 3.24 -14.20
C ARG A 97 -13.85 2.29 -13.40
N ALA A 98 -14.00 1.04 -13.86
CA ALA A 98 -14.76 0.02 -13.13
C ALA A 98 -14.11 -0.35 -11.78
N SER A 99 -12.78 -0.33 -11.69
CA SER A 99 -12.09 -0.57 -10.41
C SER A 99 -12.29 0.56 -9.40
N LEU A 100 -12.47 1.81 -9.88
CA LEU A 100 -12.76 2.95 -9.01
C LEU A 100 -14.20 2.94 -8.48
N SER A 101 -15.18 2.55 -9.31
CA SER A 101 -16.59 2.46 -8.86
C SER A 101 -16.87 1.34 -7.87
N THR A 102 -15.92 0.41 -7.71
CA THR A 102 -16.00 -0.69 -6.72
C THR A 102 -15.30 -0.31 -5.40
N ALA A 103 -14.53 0.79 -5.39
CA ALA A 103 -13.76 1.26 -4.25
C ALA A 103 -14.48 2.34 -3.41
N GLU A 104 -15.64 2.82 -3.86
CA GLU A 104 -16.61 3.60 -3.07
C GLU A 104 -17.61 2.68 -2.34
#